data_AF-A0A354I1T5-F1
#
_entry.id   AF-A0A354I1T5-F1
#
_cell.length_a   1.000
_cell.length_b   1.000
_cell.length_c   1.000
_cell.angle_alpha   90.00
_cell.angle_beta   90.00
_cell.angle_gamma   90.00
#
_symmetry.space_group_name_H-M   'P 1'
#
loop_
_entity.id
_entity.type
_entity.pdbx_description
1 polymer ?
#
loop_
_entity_poly.entity_id
_entity_poly.type
_entity_poly.pdbx_seq_one_letter_code
_entity_poly.pdbx_strand_id
1 'polypeptide(L)' 'NIEHYGNTSAASIPLCLDEYKDRLHKGDKIILTAFGAGFTWGAMYIIWDL' A
#
# COMPACT_ATOMS: atom_id res chain seq x y z
N ASN A 1 -5.05 1.96 -9.09
CA ASN A 1 -5.79 1.33 -7.95
C ASN A 1 -7.15 1.98 -7.70
N ILE A 2 -7.22 3.17 -7.08
CA ILE A 2 -8.50 3.81 -6.71
C ILE A 2 -9.37 4.10 -7.94
N GLU A 3 -8.75 4.47 -9.06
CA GLU A 3 -9.48 4.72 -10.31
C GLU A 3 -10.19 3.49 -10.89
N HIS A 4 -9.76 2.27 -10.51
CA HIS A 4 -10.31 1.02 -11.01
C HIS A 4 -11.20 0.30 -9.99
N TYR A 5 -10.86 0.36 -8.71
CA TYR A 5 -11.51 -0.43 -7.65
C TYR A 5 -12.21 0.40 -6.57
N GLY A 6 -12.00 1.72 -6.56
CA GLY A 6 -12.47 2.59 -5.48
C GLY A 6 -11.83 2.28 -4.12
N ASN A 7 -12.46 2.74 -3.05
CA ASN A 7 -12.03 2.47 -1.67
C ASN A 7 -12.44 1.05 -1.25
N THR A 8 -11.47 0.14 -1.24
CA THR A 8 -11.67 -1.27 -0.83
C THR A 8 -11.26 -1.49 0.64
N SER A 9 -11.29 -0.42 1.45
CA SER A 9 -10.88 -0.42 2.85
C SER A 9 -9.44 -0.94 2.98
N ALA A 10 -9.20 -1.88 3.90
CA ALA A 10 -7.89 -2.46 4.16
C ALA A 10 -7.23 -3.13 2.93
N ALA A 11 -8.00 -3.51 1.90
CA ALA A 11 -7.46 -4.14 0.70
C ALA A 11 -6.81 -3.14 -0.28
N SER A 12 -7.03 -1.83 -0.11
CA SER A 12 -6.55 -0.81 -1.07
C SER A 12 -5.01 -0.80 -1.17
N ILE A 13 -4.31 -0.95 -0.04
CA ILE A 13 -2.84 -0.99 -0.03
C ILE A 13 -2.29 -2.27 -0.67
N PRO A 14 -2.72 -3.49 -0.28
CA PRO A 14 -2.29 -4.71 -0.96
C PRO A 14 -2.56 -4.72 -2.47
N LEU A 15 -3.73 -4.26 -2.92
CA LEU A 15 -4.07 -4.17 -4.34
C LEU A 15 -3.14 -3.18 -5.07
N CYS A 16 -2.84 -2.03 -4.45
CA CYS A 16 -1.89 -1.07 -5.01
C CYS A 16 -0.49 -1.69 -5.14
N LEU A 17 -0.02 -2.45 -4.14
CA LEU A 17 1.28 -3.12 -4.23
C LEU A 17 1.32 -4.20 -5.33
N ASP A 18 0.26 -4.99 -5.50
CA ASP A 18 0.19 -6.00 -6.57
C ASP A 18 0.17 -5.35 -7.96
N GLU A 19 -0.57 -4.24 -8.14
CA GLU A 19 -0.59 -3.48 -9.40
C GLU A 19 0.79 -2.91 -9.79
N TYR A 20 1.63 -2.59 -8.79
CA TYR A 20 2.95 -1.98 -9.00
C TYR A 20 4.11 -2.96 -8.86
N LYS A 21 3.87 -4.25 -8.58
CA LYS A 21 4.92 -5.23 -8.27
C LYS A 21 6.02 -5.33 -9.32
N ASP A 22 5.66 -5.21 -10.61
CA ASP A 22 6.61 -5.29 -11.72
C ASP A 22 7.49 -4.03 -11.85
N ARG A 23 7.18 -2.98 -11.09
CA ARG A 23 7.91 -1.71 -11.02
C ARG A 23 8.69 -1.57 -9.72
N LEU A 24 8.45 -2.44 -8.74
CA LEU A 24 9.18 -2.49 -7.48
C LEU A 24 10.42 -3.37 -7.67
N HIS A 25 11.53 -2.89 -7.11
CA HIS A 25 12.79 -3.60 -7.14
C HIS A 25 13.26 -3.91 -5.73
N LYS A 26 13.97 -5.03 -5.58
CA LYS A 26 14.63 -5.38 -4.33
C LYS A 26 15.48 -4.20 -3.82
N GLY A 27 15.24 -3.82 -2.56
CA GLY A 27 15.88 -2.68 -1.91
C GLY A 27 15.07 -1.39 -1.94
N ASP A 28 13.96 -1.33 -2.69
CA ASP A 28 13.09 -0.16 -2.71
C ASP A 28 12.54 0.14 -1.31
N LYS A 29 12.58 1.42 -0.94
CA LYS A 29 12.15 1.92 0.35
C LYS A 29 10.75 2.47 0.22
N ILE A 30 9.77 1.78 0.82
CA ILE A 30 8.36 2.10 0.65
C ILE A 30 7.80 2.55 1.99
N ILE A 31 7.07 3.67 1.97
CA ILE A 31 6.27 4.11 3.12
C ILE A 31 4.81 3.84 2.78
N LEU A 32 4.16 3.05 3.61
CA LEU A 32 2.73 2.79 3.56
C LEU A 32 2.05 3.60 4.65
N THR A 33 0.90 4.21 4.35
CA THR A 33 0.09 4.95 5.32
C THR A 33 -1.38 4.67 5.09
N ALA A 34 -2.13 4.51 6.19
CA ALA A 34 -3.56 4.25 6.15
C ALA A 34 -4.29 5.00 7.27
N PHE A 35 -5.54 5.32 7.01
CA PHE A 35 -6.48 5.91 7.96
C PHE A 35 -7.70 5.01 8.05
N GLY A 36 -8.15 4.77 9.28
CA GLY A 36 -9.25 3.85 9.59
C GLY A 36 -10.31 4.50 10.47
N ALA A 37 -11.37 3.73 10.75
CA ALA A 37 -12.42 4.14 11.66
C ALA A 37 -11.86 4.47 13.06
N GLY A 38 -12.57 5.32 13.80
CA GLY A 38 -12.17 5.73 15.15
C GLY A 38 -10.95 6.66 15.18
N PHE A 39 -10.78 7.50 14.15
CA PHE A 39 -9.67 8.47 14.05
C PHE A 39 -8.29 7.83 14.19
N THR A 40 -8.18 6.56 13.81
CA THR A 40 -6.94 5.79 13.89
C THR A 40 -6.16 5.93 12.59
N TRP A 41 -4.85 6.08 12.70
CA TRP A 41 -3.94 6.10 11.56
C TRP A 41 -2.69 5.29 11.88
N GLY A 42 -2.02 4.82 10.84
CA GLY A 42 -0.78 4.07 10.98
C GLY A 42 0.08 4.22 9.74
N ALA A 43 1.39 4.14 9.95
CA ALA A 43 2.37 4.14 8.88
C ALA A 43 3.40 3.03 9.10
N MET A 44 3.96 2.52 8.01
CA MET A 44 4.99 1.50 8.03
C MET A 44 6.06 1.83 7.00
N TYR A 45 7.32 1.70 7.41
CA TYR A 45 8.46 1.74 6.50
C TYR A 45 8.91 0.31 6.22
N ILE A 46 8.93 -0.08 4.94
CA ILE A 46 9.40 -1.40 4.50
C ILE A 46 10.51 -1.25 3.47
N ILE A 47 11.36 -2.28 3.42
CA ILE A 47 12.31 -2.49 2.33
C ILE A 47 11.76 -3.65 1.52
N TRP A 48 11.51 -3.42 0.23
CA TRP A 48 11.03 -4.46 -0.67
C TRP A 48 12.12 -5.53 -0.87
N ASP A 49 11.79 -6.81 -0.70
CA ASP A 49 12.77 -7.91 -0.74
C ASP A 49 12.44 -9.00 -1.78
N LEU A 50 11.43 -8.76 -2.62
CA LEU A 50 11.05 -9.64 -3.72
C LEU A 50 11.72 -9.23 -5.02
#